data_AF-A0A3E2YF71-F1
#
_entry.id   AF-A0A3E2YF71-F1
#
_cell.length_a   1.000
_cell.length_b   1.000
_cell.length_c   1.000
_cell.angle_alpha   90.00
_cell.angle_beta   90.00
_cell.angle_gamma   90.00
#
_symmetry.space_group_name_H-M   'P 1'
#
loop_
_entity.id
_entity.type
_entity.pdbx_description
1 polymer ?
#
loop_
_entity_poly.entity_id
_entity_poly.type
_entity_poly.pdbx_seq_one_letter_code
_entity_poly.pdbx_strand_id
1 'polypeptide(L)' 'MGLRYPRDRPVNIVDEYTREALATRAAHSFTADAAIAVLDEVSARRGRRPEHIRMDNGPDLTVHALTD' A
#
# COMPACT_ATOMS: atom_id res chain seq x y z
N MET A 1 -18.56 11.37 26.76
CA MET A 1 -17.59 10.28 26.58
C MET A 1 -17.66 9.84 25.12
N GLY A 2 -16.80 10.40 24.26
CA GLY A 2 -16.86 10.15 22.82
C GLY A 2 -16.12 8.87 22.46
N LEU A 3 -16.84 7.86 21.98
CA LEU A 3 -16.21 6.65 21.42
C LEU A 3 -15.57 7.03 20.09
N ARG A 4 -14.24 7.09 20.05
CA ARG A 4 -13.49 7.23 18.79
C ARG A 4 -13.33 5.83 18.22
N TYR A 5 -14.21 5.46 17.29
CA TYR A 5 -14.06 4.22 16.53
C TYR A 5 -12.84 4.34 15.61
N PRO A 6 -11.96 3.33 15.56
CA PRO A 6 -10.87 3.32 14.60
C PRO A 6 -11.47 3.34 13.20
N ARG A 7 -11.06 4.32 12.38
CA ARG A 7 -11.46 4.40 10.97
C ARG A 7 -10.45 3.64 10.13
N ASP A 8 -10.91 2.63 9.42
CA ASP A 8 -10.14 2.03 8.34
C ASP A 8 -9.81 3.08 7.28
N ARG A 9 -8.57 3.06 6.82
CA ARG A 9 -8.14 3.84 5.66
C ARG A 9 -7.93 2.86 4.51
N PRO A 10 -8.64 3.01 3.39
CA PRO A 10 -8.40 2.17 2.24
C PRO A 10 -7.03 2.52 1.65
N VAL A 11 -6.23 1.49 1.38
CA VAL A 11 -4.97 1.58 0.65
C VAL A 11 -5.17 0.96 -0.72
N ASN A 12 -4.72 1.68 -1.74
CA ASN A 12 -4.83 1.26 -3.13
C ASN A 12 -3.45 1.16 -3.76
N ILE A 13 -3.23 0.08 -4.51
CA ILE A 13 -2.09 -0.07 -5.41
C ILE A 13 -2.63 0.05 -6.82
N VAL A 14 -2.08 0.97 -7.59
CA VAL A 14 -2.53 1.28 -8.95
C VAL A 14 -1.33 1.21 -9.89
N ASP A 15 -1.52 0.60 -11.05
CA ASP A 15 -0.58 0.69 -12.17
C ASP A 15 -0.81 2.05 -12.85
N GLU A 16 0.14 2.97 -12.71
CA GLU A 16 0.00 4.34 -13.23
C GLU A 16 0.00 4.41 -14.76
N TYR A 17 0.64 3.44 -15.43
CA TYR A 17 0.71 3.39 -16.88
C TYR A 17 -0.62 2.91 -17.48
N THR A 18 -1.18 1.84 -16.92
CA THR A 18 -2.44 1.26 -17.43
C THR A 18 -3.69 1.85 -16.77
N ARG A 19 -3.54 2.63 -15.69
CA ARG A 19 -4.61 3.10 -14.79
C ARG A 19 -5.41 1.97 -14.14
N GLU A 20 -4.81 0.81 -13.98
CA GLU A 20 -5.48 -0.35 -13.41
C GLU A 20 -5.34 -0.38 -11.88
N ALA A 21 -6.44 -0.58 -11.16
CA ALA A 21 -6.42 -0.82 -9.72
C ALA A 21 -5.99 -2.28 -9.45
N LEU A 22 -4.79 -2.46 -8.91
CA LEU A 22 -4.16 -3.77 -8.73
C LEU A 22 -4.60 -4.46 -7.44
N ALA A 23 -4.77 -3.67 -6.38
CA ALA A 23 -5.23 -4.11 -5.09
C ALA A 23 -5.85 -2.96 -4.31
N THR A 24 -6.91 -3.26 -3.56
CA THR A 24 -7.49 -2.38 -2.54
C THR A 24 -7.57 -3.16 -1.23
N ARG A 25 -7.11 -2.56 -0.14
CA ARG A 25 -7.14 -3.15 1.20
C ARG A 25 -7.67 -2.12 2.20
N ALA A 26 -8.67 -2.48 3.00
CA ALA A 26 -9.09 -1.66 4.12
C ALA A 26 -8.27 -2.07 5.35
N ALA A 27 -7.56 -1.13 5.96
CA ALA A 27 -6.80 -1.39 7.17
C ALA A 27 -6.81 -0.18 8.11
N HIS A 28 -6.87 -0.44 9.42
CA HIS A 28 -6.70 0.60 10.44
C HIS A 28 -5.29 1.22 10.41
N SER A 29 -4.29 0.40 10.13
CA SER A 29 -2.89 0.78 9.90
C SER A 29 -2.33 -0.05 8.75
N PHE A 30 -1.48 0.55 7.92
CA PHE A 30 -0.85 -0.12 6.78
C PHE A 30 0.63 0.21 6.77
N THR A 31 1.48 -0.81 6.90
CA THR A 31 2.93 -0.67 7.01
C THR A 31 3.59 -0.79 5.64
N ALA A 32 4.88 -0.40 5.55
CA ALA A 32 5.69 -0.64 4.37
C ALA A 32 5.80 -2.14 4.05
N ASP A 33 5.99 -3.00 5.06
CA ASP A 33 6.04 -4.46 4.86
C ASP A 33 4.73 -5.02 4.30
N ALA A 34 3.59 -4.53 4.79
CA ALA A 34 2.29 -4.93 4.25
C ALA A 34 2.15 -4.49 2.78
N ALA A 35 2.67 -3.30 2.43
CA ALA A 35 2.69 -2.84 1.05
C ALA A 35 3.58 -3.72 0.15
N ILE A 36 4.77 -4.11 0.63
CA ILE A 36 5.69 -5.00 -0.10
C ILE A 36 5.04 -6.37 -0.32
N ALA A 37 4.42 -6.96 0.71
CA ALA A 37 3.75 -8.25 0.60
C ALA A 37 2.62 -8.24 -0.44
N VAL A 38 1.79 -7.19 -0.46
CA VAL A 38 0.73 -7.04 -1.48
C VAL A 38 1.34 -6.84 -2.87
N LEU A 39 2.44 -6.10 -2.99
CA LEU A 39 3.11 -5.90 -4.27
C LEU A 39 3.70 -7.20 -4.83
N ASP A 40 4.28 -8.05 -3.98
CA ASP A 40 4.76 -9.37 -4.36
C ASP A 40 3.61 -10.28 -4.81
N GLU A 41 2.47 -10.28 -4.09
CA GLU A 41 1.25 -11.01 -4.49
C GLU A 41 0.79 -10.57 -5.90
N VAL A 42 0.70 -9.25 -6.12
CA VAL A 42 0.30 -8.66 -7.40
C VAL A 42 1.29 -9.03 -8.51
N SER A 43 2.59 -8.95 -8.22
CA SER A 43 3.65 -9.24 -9.21
C SER A 43 3.64 -10.72 -9.59
N ALA A 44 3.49 -11.62 -8.61
CA ALA A 44 3.38 -13.05 -8.83
C ALA A 44 2.16 -13.39 -9.69
N ARG A 45 1.01 -12.77 -9.42
CA ARG A 45 -0.22 -12.97 -10.19
C ARG A 45 -0.12 -12.47 -11.63
N ARG A 46 0.63 -11.38 -11.88
CA ARG A 46 0.80 -10.79 -13.21
C ARG A 46 1.96 -11.36 -14.01
N GLY A 47 2.89 -12.05 -13.36
CA GLY A 47 4.13 -12.51 -13.97
C GLY A 47 5.11 -11.38 -14.33
N ARG A 48 4.94 -10.18 -13.76
CA ARG A 48 5.85 -9.03 -13.97
C ARG A 48 5.98 -8.20 -12.70
N ARG A 49 7.19 -7.66 -12.46
CA ARG A 49 7.46 -6.70 -11.39
C ARG A 49 7.34 -5.27 -11.93
N PRO A 50 6.95 -4.29 -11.10
CA PRO A 50 6.99 -2.90 -11.52
C PRO A 50 8.45 -2.46 -11.72
N GLU A 51 8.69 -1.63 -12.74
CA GLU A 51 10.00 -1.00 -12.95
C GLU A 51 10.19 0.18 -12.00
N HIS A 52 9.10 0.93 -11.73
CA HIS A 52 9.10 2.08 -10.83
C HIS A 52 7.98 1.93 -9.79
N ILE A 53 8.27 2.34 -8.56
CA ILE A 53 7.30 2.37 -7.45
C ILE A 53 7.23 3.80 -6.93
N ARG A 54 6.01 4.34 -6.89
CA ARG A 54 5.72 5.62 -6.24
C ARG A 54 4.68 5.40 -5.15
N MET A 55 5.02 5.78 -3.91
CA MET A 55 4.09 5.76 -2.79
C MET A 55 3.66 7.18 -2.46
N ASP A 56 2.37 7.45 -2.59
CA ASP A 56 1.75 8.71 -2.15
C ASP A 56 1.08 8.52 -0.78
N ASN A 57 1.86 7.97 0.14
CA ASN A 57 1.47 7.82 1.53
C ASN A 57 2.15 8.97 2.26
N GLY A 58 1.38 9.88 2.85
CA GLY A 58 1.93 10.96 3.68
C GLY A 58 2.84 10.46 4.81
N PRO A 59 3.28 11.33 5.73
CA PRO A 59 4.32 11.03 6.72
C PRO A 59 4.10 9.75 7.54
N ASP A 60 2.86 9.27 7.67
CA ASP A 60 2.47 7.99 8.29
C ASP A 60 3.22 6.75 7.72
N LEU A 61 3.78 6.80 6.51
CA LEU A 61 4.50 5.67 5.89
C LEU A 61 6.00 5.92 5.65
N THR A 62 6.47 7.15 5.86
CA THR A 62 7.88 7.55 5.68
C THR A 62 8.75 7.22 6.90
N VAL A 63 8.15 6.91 8.06
CA VAL A 63 8.92 6.77 9.32
C VAL A 63 9.59 5.39 9.51
N HIS A 64 9.33 4.39 8.65
CA HIS A 64 9.89 3.05 8.85
C HIS A 64 10.64 2.42 7.66
N ALA A 65 10.75 3.09 6.51
CA ALA A 65 11.39 2.51 5.32
C ALA A 65 12.89 2.90 5.13
N LEU A 66 13.51 3.55 6.13
CA LEU A 66 14.90 4.06 6.04
C LEU A 66 15.82 3.55 7.17
N THR A 67 15.46 2.46 7.85
CA THR A 67 16.37 1.77 8.78
C THR A 67 16.05 0.28 8.76
N ASP A 68 16.52 -0.41 7.73
CA ASP A 68 17.53 -1.50 7.78
C ASP A 68 17.98 -1.82 6.35
#